data_AF-A0A3D3P9A0-F1
#
_entry.id   AF-A0A3D3P9A0-F1
#
_cell.length_a   1.000
_cell.length_b   1.000
_cell.length_c   1.000
_cell.angle_alpha   90.00
_cell.angle_beta   90.00
_cell.angle_gamma   90.00
#
_symmetry.space_group_name_H-M   'P 1'
#
loop_
_entity.id
_entity.type
_entity.pdbx_description
1 polymer ?
#
loop_
_entity_poly.entity_id
_entity_poly.type
_entity_poly.pdbx_seq_one_letter_code
_entity_poly.pdbx_strand_id
1 'polypeptide(L)'
;MIKHYMKLFSAAVFFFFISSISFAQTGRDVNGLVQDTTGAGILGVAVKLFPASGSGDTLTVRTIANGSYIFKNVKISQFIVSATSLGYSSGSVRSINTNGTSPITVNKIILRPGSTLLSEVVINGAPAVTIKEDTIEYRASDLKLRKDAVVEDAIKRLDGAEVDKDGNVTASGKAVTRIKVDGKEMFGGDMKTATKNIPMDAIDKIQIIDDYGDQASFTGVKDGDPETIINITTKPGKNHGVIFNSAAGGGTEDRYQFGLFASQFESDRNLGITANLNNNCLLYT
;
A
#
# COMPACT_ATOMS: atom_id res chain seq x y z
N MET A 1 -55.00 4.57 51.60
CA MET A 1 -54.86 5.10 50.23
C MET A 1 -53.97 6.33 50.13
N ILE A 2 -54.19 7.41 50.90
CA ILE A 2 -53.47 8.70 50.76
C ILE A 2 -51.93 8.59 50.86
N LYS A 3 -51.39 7.78 51.78
CA LYS A 3 -49.93 7.57 51.90
C LYS A 3 -49.28 6.92 50.67
N HIS A 4 -50.05 6.17 49.88
CA HIS A 4 -49.55 5.51 48.67
C HIS A 4 -49.45 6.53 47.51
N TYR A 5 -50.49 7.37 47.36
CA TYR A 5 -50.46 8.49 46.40
C TYR A 5 -49.38 9.51 46.70
N MET A 6 -49.10 9.80 47.98
CA MET A 6 -48.04 10.73 48.38
C MET A 6 -46.63 10.21 48.05
N LYS A 7 -46.41 8.88 48.14
CA LYS A 7 -45.15 8.25 47.71
C LYS A 7 -44.99 8.25 46.18
N LEU A 8 -46.07 7.98 45.44
CA LEU A 8 -46.08 8.03 43.97
C LEU A 8 -45.83 9.46 43.45
N PHE A 9 -46.42 10.47 44.08
CA PHE A 9 -46.19 11.88 43.74
C PHE A 9 -44.73 12.29 44.00
N SER A 10 -44.17 11.91 45.16
CA SER A 10 -42.77 12.18 45.48
C SER A 10 -41.80 11.51 44.49
N ALA A 11 -42.09 10.28 44.04
CA ALA A 11 -41.29 9.59 43.04
C ALA A 11 -41.36 10.26 41.66
N ALA A 12 -42.53 10.76 41.25
CA ALA A 12 -42.69 11.47 39.99
C ALA A 12 -41.94 12.81 39.97
N VAL A 13 -41.95 13.56 41.09
CA VAL A 13 -41.18 14.81 41.22
C VAL A 13 -39.67 14.53 41.19
N PHE A 14 -39.21 13.46 41.83
CA PHE A 14 -37.80 13.05 41.78
C PHE A 14 -37.35 12.66 40.36
N PHE A 15 -38.20 11.95 39.62
CA PHE A 15 -37.93 11.58 38.22
C PHE A 15 -37.89 12.80 37.28
N PHE A 16 -38.72 13.81 37.53
CA PHE A 16 -38.71 15.08 36.80
C PHE A 16 -37.44 15.92 37.05
N PHE A 17 -36.87 15.84 38.26
CA PHE A 17 -35.58 16.50 38.55
C PHE A 17 -34.39 15.78 37.91
N ILE A 18 -34.43 14.45 37.79
CA ILE A 18 -33.36 13.68 37.13
C ILE A 18 -33.31 13.93 35.62
N SER A 19 -34.46 14.09 34.95
CA SER A 19 -34.48 14.35 33.50
C SER A 19 -33.86 15.71 33.14
N SER A 20 -33.90 16.69 34.04
CA SER A 20 -33.32 18.02 33.84
C SER A 20 -31.79 18.02 33.81
N ILE A 21 -31.13 17.07 34.48
CA ILE A 21 -29.66 16.93 34.51
C ILE A 21 -29.13 16.34 33.19
N SER A 22 -29.94 15.53 32.49
CA SER A 22 -29.54 14.92 31.21
C SER A 22 -29.40 15.89 30.04
N PHE A 23 -29.98 17.09 30.13
CA PHE A 23 -29.90 18.11 29.06
C PHE A 23 -28.68 19.05 29.17
N ALA A 24 -27.79 18.84 30.14
CA ALA A 24 -26.65 19.74 30.41
C ALA A 24 -25.33 19.38 29.70
N GLN A 25 -25.32 18.42 28.76
CA GLN A 25 -24.11 18.08 27.99
C GLN A 25 -23.86 19.12 26.88
N THR A 26 -23.55 20.36 27.26
CA THR A 26 -23.18 21.43 26.33
C THR A 26 -21.76 21.20 25.82
N GLY A 27 -21.57 21.20 24.50
CA GLY A 27 -20.22 21.15 23.94
C GLY A 27 -19.45 22.43 24.29
N ARG A 28 -18.13 22.33 24.34
CA ARG A 28 -17.24 23.40 24.78
C ARG A 28 -16.61 24.10 23.58
N ASP A 29 -16.36 25.39 23.70
CA ASP A 29 -15.64 26.13 22.66
C ASP A 29 -14.13 25.95 22.87
N VAL A 30 -13.40 25.64 21.78
CA VAL A 30 -11.95 25.48 21.79
C VAL A 30 -11.35 26.57 20.93
N ASN A 31 -10.55 27.46 21.52
CA ASN A 31 -9.90 28.56 20.82
C ASN A 31 -8.37 28.43 20.84
N GLY A 32 -7.71 29.06 19.88
CA GLY A 32 -6.25 29.10 19.83
C GLY A 32 -5.74 30.07 18.77
N LEU A 33 -4.41 30.14 18.68
CA LEU A 33 -3.71 31.07 17.81
C LEU A 33 -2.63 30.34 17.00
N VAL A 34 -2.57 30.62 15.70
CA VAL A 34 -1.50 30.16 14.80
C VAL A 34 -0.64 31.35 14.38
N GLN A 35 0.66 31.25 14.60
CA GLN A 35 1.63 32.29 14.28
C GLN A 35 2.84 31.72 13.52
N ASP A 36 3.60 32.57 12.86
CA ASP A 36 4.90 32.22 12.29
C ASP A 36 6.04 32.36 13.34
N THR A 37 7.28 32.12 12.91
CA THR A 37 8.48 32.32 13.75
C THR A 37 8.76 33.78 14.11
N THR A 38 8.13 34.74 13.44
CA THR A 38 8.26 36.19 13.74
C THR A 38 7.19 36.67 14.71
N GLY A 39 6.20 35.82 15.05
CA GLY A 39 5.07 36.15 15.91
C GLY A 39 3.88 36.75 15.16
N ALA A 40 3.93 36.82 13.83
CA ALA A 40 2.82 37.27 13.01
C ALA A 40 1.73 36.18 12.91
N GLY A 41 0.47 36.58 13.06
CA GLY A 41 -0.68 35.68 12.86
C GLY A 41 -0.84 35.31 11.39
N ILE A 42 -1.10 34.03 11.10
CA ILE A 42 -1.23 33.55 9.72
C ILE A 42 -2.70 33.39 9.34
N LEU A 43 -3.14 34.06 8.29
CA LEU A 43 -4.50 33.97 7.73
C LEU A 43 -4.69 32.67 6.94
N GLY A 44 -5.90 32.08 7.02
CA GLY A 44 -6.34 31.03 6.10
C GLY A 44 -5.75 29.64 6.34
N VAL A 45 -5.02 29.46 7.44
CA VAL A 45 -4.44 28.17 7.85
C VAL A 45 -5.55 27.17 8.13
N ALA A 46 -5.44 25.97 7.57
CA ALA A 46 -6.37 24.88 7.86
C ALA A 46 -6.02 24.27 9.23
N VAL A 47 -6.90 24.44 10.21
CA VAL A 47 -6.75 23.91 11.56
C VAL A 47 -7.72 22.73 11.71
N LYS A 48 -7.18 21.55 11.97
CA LYS A 48 -7.93 20.31 12.19
C LYS A 48 -7.88 19.93 13.66
N LEU A 49 -9.01 19.53 14.20
CA LEU A 49 -9.14 18.99 15.56
C LEU A 49 -9.69 17.57 15.43
N PHE A 50 -8.94 16.59 15.93
CA PHE A 50 -9.33 15.17 15.89
C PHE A 50 -9.14 14.50 17.26
N PRO A 51 -9.93 13.46 17.58
CA PRO A 51 -9.82 12.75 18.86
C PRO A 51 -8.45 12.09 19.03
N ALA A 52 -7.87 12.19 20.23
CA ALA A 52 -6.59 11.56 20.55
C ALA A 52 -6.67 10.01 20.56
N SER A 53 -7.88 9.45 20.67
CA SER A 53 -8.16 8.01 20.61
C SER A 53 -8.14 7.42 19.19
N GLY A 54 -8.09 8.26 18.15
CA GLY A 54 -8.10 7.82 16.74
C GLY A 54 -9.47 7.42 16.18
N SER A 55 -10.51 7.26 17.01
CA SER A 55 -11.89 7.01 16.57
C SER A 55 -12.80 8.20 16.88
N GLY A 56 -13.33 8.85 15.84
CA GLY A 56 -14.38 9.86 15.96
C GLY A 56 -14.25 10.99 14.93
N ASP A 57 -15.24 11.88 14.94
CA ASP A 57 -15.34 12.97 13.96
C ASP A 57 -14.19 13.99 14.09
N THR A 58 -13.68 14.41 12.94
CA THR A 58 -12.67 15.46 12.82
C THR A 58 -13.35 16.78 12.47
N LEU A 59 -13.08 17.83 13.24
CA LEU A 59 -13.53 19.18 12.95
C LEU A 59 -12.43 19.96 12.22
N THR A 60 -12.82 20.79 11.25
CA THR A 60 -11.88 21.64 10.50
C THR A 60 -12.38 23.07 10.48
N VAL A 61 -11.51 24.02 10.80
CA VAL A 61 -11.76 25.47 10.71
C VAL A 61 -10.58 26.16 10.04
N ARG A 62 -10.76 27.42 9.65
CA ARG A 62 -9.70 28.26 9.10
C ARG A 62 -9.39 29.42 10.05
N THR A 63 -8.12 29.80 10.12
CA THR A 63 -7.72 31.00 10.87
C THR A 63 -8.16 32.27 10.16
N ILE A 64 -8.50 33.30 10.94
CA ILE A 64 -8.77 34.65 10.45
C ILE A 64 -7.46 35.48 10.36
N ALA A 65 -7.53 36.76 9.97
CA ALA A 65 -6.37 37.59 9.65
C ALA A 65 -5.34 37.73 10.79
N ASN A 66 -5.79 37.65 12.05
CA ASN A 66 -4.93 37.70 13.22
C ASN A 66 -4.37 36.32 13.65
N GLY A 67 -4.61 35.26 12.87
CA GLY A 67 -4.18 33.89 13.19
C GLY A 67 -5.08 33.13 14.18
N SER A 68 -6.18 33.72 14.67
CA SER A 68 -7.05 33.06 15.64
C SER A 68 -8.03 32.07 14.99
N TYR A 69 -8.38 31.01 15.72
CA TYR A 69 -9.37 30.02 15.33
C TYR A 69 -10.24 29.61 16.53
N ILE A 70 -11.49 29.19 16.25
CA ILE A 70 -12.44 28.72 17.26
C ILE A 70 -13.21 27.52 16.72
N PHE A 71 -13.18 26.41 17.44
CA PHE A 71 -14.11 25.29 17.26
C PHE A 71 -15.26 25.43 18.25
N LYS A 72 -16.49 25.40 17.74
CA LYS A 72 -17.69 25.48 18.58
C LYS A 72 -18.21 24.10 18.93
N ASN A 73 -18.81 23.96 20.11
CA ASN A 73 -19.55 22.75 20.51
C ASN A 73 -18.70 21.44 20.50
N VAL A 74 -17.45 21.51 20.93
CA VAL A 74 -16.54 20.35 21.02
C VAL A 74 -16.91 19.49 22.23
N LYS A 75 -17.37 18.27 21.96
CA LYS A 75 -17.79 17.30 22.99
C LYS A 75 -16.66 16.41 23.49
N ILE A 76 -15.58 16.26 22.71
CA ILE A 76 -14.46 15.39 23.05
C ILE A 76 -13.56 16.02 24.12
N SER A 77 -13.04 15.18 25.04
CA SER A 77 -12.18 15.60 26.15
C SER A 77 -10.70 15.63 25.78
N GLN A 78 -10.25 14.72 24.93
CA GLN A 78 -8.85 14.62 24.49
C GLN A 78 -8.78 14.74 22.98
N PHE A 79 -8.04 15.74 22.50
CA PHE A 79 -7.97 16.05 21.09
C PHE A 79 -6.61 16.59 20.68
N ILE A 80 -6.25 16.36 19.43
CA ILE A 80 -5.03 16.90 18.83
C ILE A 80 -5.47 18.00 17.88
N VAL A 81 -4.80 19.15 17.97
CA VAL A 81 -5.00 20.25 17.03
C VAL A 81 -3.79 20.33 16.11
N SER A 82 -4.03 20.22 14.81
CA SER A 82 -3.01 20.30 13.77
C SER A 82 -3.28 21.49 12.86
N ALA A 83 -2.25 22.27 12.56
CA ALA A 83 -2.35 23.41 11.66
C ALA A 83 -1.48 23.18 10.42
N THR A 84 -2.07 23.33 9.25
CA THR A 84 -1.41 23.14 7.95
C THR A 84 -1.65 24.35 7.05
N SER A 85 -0.58 24.91 6.49
CA SER A 85 -0.62 26.02 5.55
C SER A 85 0.35 25.78 4.40
N LEU A 86 0.03 26.31 3.21
CA LEU A 86 0.90 26.22 2.04
C LEU A 86 2.17 27.06 2.27
N GLY A 87 3.35 26.51 2.00
CA GLY A 87 4.64 27.19 2.18
C GLY A 87 5.22 27.15 3.60
N TYR A 88 4.55 26.46 4.53
CA TYR A 88 5.02 26.26 5.91
C TYR A 88 5.15 24.77 6.22
N SER A 89 6.10 24.40 7.08
CA SER A 89 6.14 23.05 7.67
C SER A 89 4.96 22.88 8.62
N SER A 90 4.19 21.80 8.48
CA SER A 90 3.03 21.52 9.35
C SER A 90 3.44 21.41 10.82
N GLY A 91 2.66 22.04 11.70
CA GLY A 91 2.85 22.00 13.14
C GLY A 91 1.63 21.37 13.81
N SER A 92 1.85 20.42 14.72
CA SER A 92 0.79 19.81 15.52
C SER A 92 1.04 20.04 17.01
N VAL A 93 -0.01 20.41 17.73
CA VAL A 93 0.03 20.55 19.19
C VAL A 93 -1.00 19.59 19.76
N ARG A 94 -0.51 18.63 20.55
CA ARG A 94 -1.36 17.77 21.35
C ARG A 94 -1.84 18.56 22.56
N SER A 95 -3.15 18.74 22.69
CA SER A 95 -3.75 19.37 23.86
C SER A 95 -4.51 18.31 24.65
N ILE A 96 -4.03 18.04 25.86
CA ILE A 96 -4.73 17.14 26.80
C ILE A 96 -5.43 18.05 27.79
N ASN A 97 -6.74 18.22 27.67
CA ASN A 97 -7.49 19.01 28.64
C ASN A 97 -8.54 18.16 29.36
N THR A 98 -8.16 17.76 30.57
CA THR A 98 -8.96 16.94 31.50
C THR A 98 -9.84 17.80 32.42
N ASN A 99 -9.82 19.14 32.31
CA ASN A 99 -10.50 20.03 33.24
C ASN A 99 -11.67 20.77 32.56
N GLY A 100 -12.86 20.69 33.16
CA GLY A 100 -14.15 21.12 32.61
C GLY A 100 -14.37 22.63 32.43
N THR A 101 -13.32 23.41 32.12
CA THR A 101 -13.44 24.86 31.90
C THR A 101 -13.69 25.16 30.43
N SER A 102 -14.76 25.92 30.14
CA SER A 102 -15.07 26.48 28.83
C SER A 102 -14.86 28.00 28.88
N PRO A 103 -14.18 28.64 27.92
CA PRO A 103 -13.57 28.07 26.72
C PRO A 103 -12.21 27.38 26.99
N ILE A 104 -11.89 26.38 26.18
CA ILE A 104 -10.60 25.69 26.21
C ILE A 104 -9.62 26.44 25.31
N THR A 105 -8.60 27.06 25.89
CA THR A 105 -7.52 27.69 25.12
C THR A 105 -6.38 26.71 24.88
N VAL A 106 -6.11 26.46 23.60
CA VAL A 106 -4.99 25.65 23.12
C VAL A 106 -3.75 26.52 23.04
N ASN A 107 -2.59 25.94 23.38
CA ASN A 107 -1.31 26.60 23.23
C ASN A 107 -1.08 27.06 21.78
N LYS A 108 -0.35 28.16 21.64
CA LYS A 108 -0.04 28.77 20.34
C LYS A 108 0.68 27.75 19.44
N ILE A 109 0.25 27.65 18.19
CA ILE A 109 0.89 26.80 17.19
C ILE A 109 1.81 27.68 16.35
N ILE A 110 3.11 27.40 16.39
CA ILE A 110 4.11 28.14 15.61
C ILE A 110 4.42 27.33 14.34
N LEU A 111 4.11 27.89 13.17
CA LEU A 111 4.47 27.33 11.88
C LEU A 111 5.81 27.91 11.43
N ARG A 112 6.74 27.04 11.01
CA ARG A 112 8.01 27.49 10.45
C ARG A 112 7.89 27.64 8.93
N PRO A 113 8.38 28.74 8.34
CA PRO A 113 8.51 28.84 6.89
C PRO A 113 9.39 27.70 6.40
N GLY A 114 8.90 26.91 5.45
CA GLY A 114 9.60 25.74 4.98
C GLY A 114 8.96 25.24 3.71
N SER A 115 9.74 25.24 2.62
CA SER A 115 9.38 24.48 1.43
C SER A 115 9.48 23.01 1.80
N THR A 116 8.38 22.42 2.21
CA THR A 116 8.33 20.96 2.32
C THR A 116 8.40 20.45 0.89
N LEU A 117 9.61 20.08 0.43
CA LEU A 117 9.76 19.06 -0.61
C LEU A 117 8.88 17.91 -0.14
N LEU A 118 7.86 17.55 -0.91
CA LEU A 118 6.97 16.43 -0.58
C LEU A 118 7.85 15.20 -0.33
N SER A 119 8.13 14.90 0.94
CA SER A 119 8.60 13.59 1.30
C SER A 119 7.42 12.67 1.12
N GLU A 120 7.59 11.74 0.19
CA GLU A 120 6.72 10.62 -0.14
C GLU A 120 5.89 10.21 1.07
N VAL A 121 4.56 10.35 0.94
CA VAL A 121 3.63 9.84 1.93
C VAL A 121 3.78 8.33 1.88
N VAL A 122 4.50 7.75 2.86
CA VAL A 122 4.44 6.31 3.12
C VAL A 122 3.04 6.02 3.65
N ILE A 123 2.11 5.81 2.72
CA ILE A 123 0.83 5.21 3.03
C ILE A 123 1.14 3.75 3.38
N ASN A 124 0.99 3.40 4.67
CA ASN A 124 0.96 2.02 5.16
C ASN A 124 -0.29 1.32 4.60
N GLY A 125 -0.23 1.01 3.31
CA GLY A 125 -1.27 0.41 2.51
C GLY A 125 -0.70 0.28 1.12
N ALA A 126 -0.02 -0.84 0.87
CA ALA A 126 0.61 -1.18 -0.39
C ALA A 126 -0.32 -0.84 -1.57
N PRO A 127 0.03 0.12 -2.44
CA PRO A 127 -0.63 0.21 -3.74
C PRO A 127 -0.22 -1.01 -4.55
N ALA A 128 -1.22 -1.62 -5.20
CA ALA A 128 -1.04 -2.81 -6.03
C ALA A 128 -0.19 -2.59 -7.27
N VAL A 129 -0.04 -1.33 -7.68
CA VAL A 129 0.79 -0.93 -8.82
C VAL A 129 1.52 0.37 -8.48
N THR A 130 2.84 0.37 -8.63
CA THR A 130 3.66 1.59 -8.60
C THR A 130 4.12 1.86 -10.02
N ILE A 131 3.64 2.95 -10.63
CA ILE A 131 4.13 3.42 -11.93
C ILE A 131 5.28 4.37 -11.65
N LYS A 132 6.51 3.92 -11.90
CA LYS A 132 7.66 4.82 -12.08
C LYS A 132 7.76 5.06 -13.58
N GLU A 133 8.26 6.24 -13.98
CA GLU A 133 8.17 6.78 -15.34
C GLU A 133 8.46 5.76 -16.46
N ASP A 134 9.37 4.78 -16.23
CA ASP A 134 9.75 3.71 -17.18
C ASP A 134 9.55 2.27 -16.65
N THR A 135 8.77 2.06 -15.58
CA THR A 135 8.59 0.74 -14.97
C THR A 135 7.20 0.56 -14.37
N ILE A 136 6.54 -0.51 -14.79
CA ILE A 136 5.28 -0.96 -14.18
C ILE A 136 5.61 -2.05 -13.17
N GLU A 137 5.47 -1.76 -11.88
CA GLU A 137 5.73 -2.70 -10.79
C GLU A 137 4.41 -3.26 -10.23
N TYR A 138 4.31 -4.58 -10.16
CA TYR A 138 3.22 -5.33 -9.54
C TYR A 138 3.73 -6.13 -8.35
N ARG A 139 3.08 -6.01 -7.20
CA ARG A 139 3.40 -6.87 -6.05
C ARG A 139 2.78 -8.25 -6.22
N ALA A 140 3.56 -9.28 -5.95
CA ALA A 140 3.06 -10.66 -5.97
C ALA A 140 1.93 -10.88 -4.94
N SER A 141 1.95 -10.17 -3.81
CA SER A 141 0.92 -10.26 -2.76
C SER A 141 -0.47 -9.82 -3.22
N ASP A 142 -0.53 -8.96 -4.24
CA ASP A 142 -1.77 -8.31 -4.65
C ASP A 142 -2.44 -9.07 -5.80
N LEU A 143 -1.71 -10.02 -6.39
CA LEU A 143 -2.23 -10.95 -7.39
C LEU A 143 -2.98 -12.09 -6.69
N LYS A 144 -4.29 -12.17 -6.94
CA LYS A 144 -5.13 -13.28 -6.46
C LYS A 144 -4.86 -14.55 -7.26
N LEU A 145 -3.85 -15.30 -6.85
CA LEU A 145 -3.40 -16.54 -7.49
C LEU A 145 -3.67 -17.77 -6.61
N ARG A 146 -3.62 -18.95 -7.23
CA ARG A 146 -3.67 -20.23 -6.51
C ARG A 146 -2.38 -20.43 -5.71
N LYS A 147 -2.41 -21.28 -4.68
CA LYS A 147 -1.26 -21.54 -3.79
C LYS A 147 -0.06 -22.17 -4.52
N ASP A 148 -0.31 -22.87 -5.61
CA ASP A 148 0.64 -23.57 -6.49
C ASP A 148 0.91 -22.79 -7.79
N ALA A 149 0.57 -21.50 -7.83
CA ALA A 149 0.77 -20.69 -9.03
C ALA A 149 2.25 -20.45 -9.32
N VAL A 150 2.57 -20.46 -10.62
CA VAL A 150 3.89 -20.14 -11.14
C VAL A 150 3.92 -18.72 -11.72
N VAL A 151 5.11 -18.20 -12.03
CA VAL A 151 5.27 -16.86 -12.61
C VAL A 151 4.42 -16.67 -13.88
N GLU A 152 4.28 -17.70 -14.71
CA GLU A 152 3.39 -17.66 -15.89
C GLU A 152 1.94 -17.27 -15.55
N ASP A 153 1.40 -17.82 -14.45
CA ASP A 153 0.05 -17.51 -14.00
C ASP A 153 -0.09 -16.07 -13.51
N ALA A 154 0.98 -15.52 -12.93
CA ALA A 154 1.02 -14.13 -12.50
C ALA A 154 1.08 -13.17 -13.69
N ILE A 155 1.89 -13.47 -14.71
CA ILE A 155 1.99 -12.67 -15.93
C ILE A 155 0.63 -12.54 -16.61
N LYS A 156 -0.14 -13.64 -16.70
CA LYS A 156 -1.52 -13.64 -17.25
C LYS A 156 -2.52 -12.77 -16.47
N ARG A 157 -2.17 -12.31 -15.27
CA ARG A 157 -3.00 -11.41 -14.45
C ARG A 157 -2.54 -9.95 -14.49
N LEU A 158 -1.39 -9.67 -15.09
CA LEU A 158 -0.91 -8.31 -15.24
C LEU A 158 -1.72 -7.60 -16.32
N ASP A 159 -1.96 -6.32 -16.13
CA ASP A 159 -2.69 -5.52 -17.10
C ASP A 159 -1.82 -5.31 -18.35
N GLY A 160 -2.40 -5.53 -19.52
CA GLY A 160 -1.70 -5.46 -20.80
C GLY A 160 -0.67 -6.54 -21.06
N ALA A 161 -0.55 -7.58 -20.22
CA ALA A 161 0.34 -8.71 -20.48
C ALA A 161 -0.42 -9.95 -20.97
N GLU A 162 0.13 -10.64 -21.96
CA GLU A 162 -0.41 -11.89 -22.49
C GLU A 162 0.69 -12.95 -22.60
N VAL A 163 0.28 -14.21 -22.44
CA VAL A 163 1.16 -15.37 -22.65
C VAL A 163 0.51 -16.28 -23.67
N ASP A 164 1.23 -16.57 -24.76
CA ASP A 164 0.73 -17.45 -25.80
C ASP A 164 0.90 -18.95 -25.44
N LYS A 165 0.41 -19.83 -26.32
CA LYS A 165 0.50 -21.29 -26.13
C LYS A 165 1.93 -21.82 -26.15
N ASP A 166 2.83 -21.12 -26.83
CA ASP A 166 4.22 -21.48 -26.95
C ASP A 166 5.04 -20.98 -25.75
N GLY A 167 4.45 -20.15 -24.89
CA GLY A 167 5.08 -19.57 -23.70
C GLY A 167 5.81 -18.25 -23.97
N ASN A 168 5.56 -17.59 -25.11
CA ASN A 168 6.06 -16.25 -25.36
C ASN A 168 5.18 -15.23 -24.64
N VAL A 169 5.80 -14.17 -24.14
CA VAL A 169 5.13 -13.14 -23.35
C VAL A 169 5.09 -11.83 -24.14
N THR A 170 3.94 -11.18 -24.17
CA THR A 170 3.78 -9.80 -24.66
C THR A 170 3.33 -8.92 -23.51
N ALA A 171 3.78 -7.66 -23.50
CA ALA A 171 3.40 -6.66 -22.53
C ALA A 171 3.14 -5.33 -23.24
N SER A 172 1.97 -4.74 -23.01
CA SER A 172 1.51 -3.49 -23.62
C SER A 172 1.65 -3.47 -25.16
N GLY A 173 1.43 -4.62 -25.81
CA GLY A 173 1.54 -4.79 -27.26
C GLY A 173 2.97 -4.97 -27.79
N LYS A 174 4.00 -4.94 -26.94
CA LYS A 174 5.40 -5.26 -27.30
C LYS A 174 5.75 -6.69 -26.88
N ALA A 175 6.59 -7.37 -27.65
CA ALA A 175 7.11 -8.67 -27.26
C ALA A 175 8.15 -8.51 -26.14
N VAL A 176 8.01 -9.29 -25.07
CA VAL A 176 9.00 -9.32 -24.00
C VAL A 176 10.17 -10.16 -24.50
N THR A 177 11.37 -9.57 -24.56
CA THR A 177 12.54 -10.26 -25.13
C THR A 177 13.19 -11.19 -24.12
N ARG A 178 13.23 -10.79 -22.85
CA ARG A 178 13.97 -11.48 -21.79
C ARG A 178 13.29 -11.37 -20.43
N ILE A 179 13.59 -12.34 -19.56
CA ILE A 179 13.23 -12.31 -18.14
C ILE A 179 14.49 -12.32 -17.30
N LYS A 180 14.61 -11.33 -16.42
CA LYS A 180 15.64 -11.24 -15.39
C LYS A 180 15.03 -11.60 -14.03
N VAL A 181 15.81 -12.23 -13.17
CA VAL A 181 15.47 -12.48 -11.77
C VAL A 181 16.49 -11.74 -10.92
N ASP A 182 16.02 -10.86 -10.03
CA ASP A 182 16.86 -9.95 -9.23
C ASP A 182 17.88 -9.18 -10.10
N GLY A 183 17.46 -8.78 -11.30
CA GLY A 183 18.30 -8.06 -12.27
C GLY A 183 19.28 -8.92 -13.07
N LYS A 184 19.28 -10.25 -12.91
CA LYS A 184 20.20 -11.17 -13.58
C LYS A 184 19.49 -12.14 -14.51
N GLU A 185 20.15 -12.54 -15.60
CA GLU A 185 19.64 -13.60 -16.46
C GLU A 185 19.76 -14.95 -15.74
N MET A 186 18.64 -15.67 -15.64
CA MET A 186 18.58 -17.02 -15.06
C MET A 186 18.19 -18.03 -16.14
N PHE A 187 18.50 -19.31 -15.90
CA PHE A 187 18.15 -20.42 -16.81
C PHE A 187 18.70 -20.25 -18.24
N GLY A 188 19.89 -19.64 -18.37
CA GLY A 188 20.54 -19.43 -19.67
C GLY A 188 19.78 -18.48 -20.61
N GLY A 189 18.91 -17.62 -20.05
CA GLY A 189 18.09 -16.70 -20.83
C GLY A 189 16.79 -17.32 -21.38
N ASP A 190 16.51 -18.59 -21.08
CA ASP A 190 15.25 -19.21 -21.49
C ASP A 190 14.07 -18.73 -20.62
N MET A 191 13.33 -17.76 -21.18
CA MET A 191 12.10 -17.22 -20.60
C MET A 191 11.11 -18.32 -20.21
N LYS A 192 10.93 -19.35 -21.04
CA LYS A 192 9.90 -20.38 -20.84
C LYS A 192 10.20 -21.24 -19.62
N THR A 193 11.47 -21.54 -19.40
CA THR A 193 11.92 -22.27 -18.22
C THR A 193 11.72 -21.44 -16.96
N ALA A 194 12.02 -20.13 -17.01
CA ALA A 194 11.82 -19.24 -15.86
C ALA A 194 10.33 -19.10 -15.47
N THR A 195 9.44 -18.82 -16.42
CA THR A 195 8.02 -18.58 -16.13
C THR A 195 7.27 -19.82 -15.63
N LYS A 196 7.64 -21.01 -16.12
CA LYS A 196 6.97 -22.27 -15.79
C LYS A 196 7.44 -22.92 -14.51
N ASN A 197 8.67 -22.63 -14.06
CA ASN A 197 9.28 -23.34 -12.95
C ASN A 197 9.46 -22.49 -11.68
N ILE A 198 9.44 -21.16 -11.76
CA ILE A 198 9.55 -20.31 -10.58
C ILE A 198 8.17 -20.22 -9.89
N PRO A 199 8.06 -20.62 -8.61
CA PRO A 199 6.81 -20.54 -7.87
C PRO A 199 6.56 -19.10 -7.37
N MET A 200 5.29 -18.69 -7.32
CA MET A 200 4.90 -17.34 -6.91
C MET A 200 5.12 -17.04 -5.43
N ASP A 201 5.27 -18.07 -4.59
CA ASP A 201 5.53 -17.91 -3.16
C ASP A 201 6.92 -17.32 -2.87
N ALA A 202 7.88 -17.54 -3.76
CA ALA A 202 9.25 -17.02 -3.69
C ALA A 202 9.37 -15.59 -4.22
N ILE A 203 8.36 -15.07 -4.90
CA ILE A 203 8.39 -13.76 -5.57
C ILE A 203 7.82 -12.66 -4.69
N ASP A 204 8.50 -11.53 -4.64
CA ASP A 204 8.03 -10.31 -3.99
C ASP A 204 7.28 -9.41 -4.97
N LYS A 205 7.87 -9.18 -6.15
CA LYS A 205 7.30 -8.31 -7.18
C LYS A 205 7.74 -8.68 -8.60
N ILE A 206 6.92 -8.29 -9.56
CA ILE A 206 7.14 -8.44 -10.99
C ILE A 206 7.13 -7.06 -11.60
N GLN A 207 8.15 -6.75 -12.39
CA GLN A 207 8.36 -5.43 -13.01
C GLN A 207 8.44 -5.60 -14.52
N ILE A 208 7.68 -4.80 -15.25
CA ILE A 208 7.81 -4.64 -16.70
C ILE A 208 8.64 -3.39 -16.93
N ILE A 209 9.79 -3.55 -17.59
CA ILE A 209 10.82 -2.51 -17.73
C ILE A 209 11.18 -2.39 -19.21
N ASP A 210 11.32 -1.16 -19.69
CA ASP A 210 11.98 -0.88 -20.97
C ASP A 210 13.50 -0.81 -20.72
N ASP A 211 14.21 -1.88 -21.08
CA ASP A 211 15.67 -2.06 -20.88
C ASP A 211 16.46 -1.52 -22.07
N TYR A 212 17.38 -0.60 -21.79
CA TYR A 212 18.30 -0.02 -22.77
C TYR A 212 19.65 -0.78 -22.80
N GLY A 213 19.72 -1.94 -22.15
CA GLY A 213 20.89 -2.81 -22.09
C GLY A 213 21.73 -2.62 -20.82
N ASP A 214 22.63 -3.57 -20.59
CA ASP A 214 23.41 -3.63 -19.34
C ASP A 214 24.36 -2.43 -19.19
N GLN A 215 24.87 -1.89 -20.31
CA GLN A 215 25.70 -0.68 -20.31
C GLN A 215 24.91 0.56 -19.88
N ALA A 216 23.66 0.71 -20.35
CA ALA A 216 22.78 1.79 -19.93
C ALA A 216 22.37 1.64 -18.46
N SER A 217 22.10 0.42 -18.02
CA SER A 217 21.80 0.12 -16.61
C SER A 217 22.94 0.47 -15.65
N PHE A 218 24.19 0.33 -16.11
CA PHE A 218 25.38 0.66 -15.32
C PHE A 218 25.81 2.13 -15.43
N THR A 219 25.73 2.73 -16.63
CA THR A 219 26.26 4.09 -16.89
C THR A 219 25.19 5.17 -16.78
N GLY A 220 23.90 4.82 -16.80
CA GLY A 220 22.78 5.75 -16.87
C GLY A 220 22.57 6.39 -18.24
N VAL A 221 23.40 6.04 -19.25
CA VAL A 221 23.32 6.58 -20.60
C VAL A 221 22.46 5.65 -21.46
N LYS A 222 21.29 6.16 -21.88
CA LYS A 222 20.33 5.43 -22.71
C LYS A 222 20.65 5.68 -24.19
N ASP A 223 21.31 4.73 -24.84
CA ASP A 223 21.58 4.75 -26.28
C ASP A 223 20.76 3.64 -26.99
N GLY A 224 19.94 4.00 -27.97
CA GLY A 224 19.17 3.06 -28.79
C GLY A 224 17.70 2.87 -28.39
N ASP A 225 17.02 1.97 -29.10
CA ASP A 225 15.63 1.58 -28.83
C ASP A 225 15.58 0.58 -27.65
N PRO A 226 14.70 0.78 -26.66
CA PRO A 226 14.60 -0.11 -25.51
C PRO A 226 13.95 -1.45 -25.87
N GLU A 227 14.46 -2.52 -25.29
CA GLU A 227 13.80 -3.83 -25.26
C GLU A 227 12.89 -3.93 -24.05
N THR A 228 11.63 -4.34 -24.24
CA THR A 228 10.75 -4.62 -23.10
C THR A 228 11.15 -5.94 -22.45
N ILE A 229 11.51 -5.90 -21.17
CA ILE A 229 11.89 -7.06 -20.35
C ILE A 229 10.97 -7.19 -19.13
N ILE A 230 10.94 -8.38 -18.55
CA ILE A 230 10.32 -8.60 -17.23
C ILE A 230 11.42 -8.85 -16.21
N ASN A 231 11.46 -8.08 -15.14
CA ASN A 231 12.29 -8.34 -13.97
C ASN A 231 11.45 -8.90 -12.82
N ILE A 232 11.89 -10.02 -12.26
CA ILE A 232 11.24 -10.68 -11.14
C ILE A 232 12.11 -10.50 -9.91
N THR A 233 11.58 -9.90 -8.85
CA THR A 233 12.32 -9.75 -7.59
C THR A 233 11.90 -10.85 -6.62
N THR A 234 12.87 -11.56 -6.04
CA THR A 234 12.61 -12.57 -5.02
C THR A 234 12.39 -11.96 -3.64
N LYS A 235 11.66 -12.66 -2.78
CA LYS A 235 11.50 -12.24 -1.38
C LYS A 235 12.83 -12.29 -0.63
N PRO A 236 13.04 -11.42 0.38
CA PRO A 236 14.24 -11.49 1.22
C PRO A 236 14.43 -12.89 1.82
N GLY A 237 15.60 -13.49 1.61
CA GLY A 237 15.93 -14.84 2.07
C GLY A 237 15.38 -15.99 1.21
N LYS A 238 14.74 -15.69 0.07
CA LYS A 238 14.31 -16.66 -0.96
C LYS A 238 15.20 -16.64 -2.21
N ASN A 239 16.37 -16.03 -2.11
CA ASN A 239 17.39 -15.92 -3.17
C ASN A 239 18.33 -17.15 -3.25
N HIS A 240 18.08 -18.17 -2.43
CA HIS A 240 18.78 -19.43 -2.45
C HIS A 240 17.77 -20.56 -2.25
N GLY A 241 17.96 -21.70 -2.92
CA GLY A 241 17.05 -22.82 -2.79
C GLY A 241 17.19 -23.88 -3.86
N VAL A 242 16.33 -24.89 -3.74
CA VAL A 242 16.20 -25.97 -4.71
C VAL A 242 14.76 -26.00 -5.19
N ILE A 243 14.55 -25.85 -6.50
CA ILE A 243 13.28 -26.05 -7.19
C ILE A 243 13.24 -27.50 -7.66
N PHE A 244 12.15 -28.19 -7.38
CA PHE A 244 11.88 -29.53 -7.90
C PHE A 244 10.44 -29.60 -8.41
N ASN A 245 10.28 -29.82 -9.71
CA ASN A 245 8.99 -30.02 -10.35
C ASN A 245 8.99 -31.38 -11.04
N SER A 246 7.94 -32.17 -10.82
CA SER A 246 7.72 -33.43 -11.51
C SER A 246 6.29 -33.52 -12.02
N ALA A 247 6.13 -33.88 -13.28
CA ALA A 247 4.84 -34.09 -13.93
C ALA A 247 4.79 -35.51 -14.50
N ALA A 248 3.69 -36.21 -14.27
CA ALA A 248 3.41 -37.50 -14.89
C ALA A 248 1.97 -37.50 -15.38
N GLY A 249 1.73 -37.96 -16.61
CA GLY A 249 0.42 -37.99 -17.23
C GLY A 249 0.26 -39.19 -18.16
N GLY A 250 -0.92 -39.80 -18.13
CA GLY A 250 -1.36 -40.83 -19.07
C GLY A 250 -2.58 -40.33 -19.86
N GLY A 251 -2.62 -40.63 -21.15
CA GLY A 251 -3.70 -40.24 -22.07
C GLY A 251 -4.29 -41.43 -22.81
N THR A 252 -5.41 -41.20 -23.49
CA THR A 252 -5.97 -42.16 -24.46
C THR A 252 -4.98 -42.39 -25.61
N GLU A 253 -5.02 -43.59 -26.22
CA GLU A 253 -4.07 -44.04 -27.26
C GLU A 253 -2.63 -44.29 -26.74
N ASP A 254 -2.47 -44.92 -25.57
CA ASP A 254 -1.17 -45.30 -24.98
C ASP A 254 -0.17 -44.13 -24.83
N ARG A 255 -0.68 -42.90 -24.75
CA ARG A 255 0.14 -41.70 -24.60
C ARG A 255 0.58 -41.55 -23.16
N TYR A 256 1.87 -41.35 -22.95
CA TYR A 256 2.44 -41.05 -21.65
C TYR A 256 3.38 -39.86 -21.73
N GLN A 257 3.40 -39.07 -20.66
CA GLN A 257 4.29 -37.94 -20.46
C GLN A 257 4.88 -38.04 -19.05
N PHE A 258 6.20 -37.93 -18.96
CA PHE A 258 6.92 -37.74 -17.71
C PHE A 258 7.87 -36.55 -17.87
N GLY A 259 7.78 -35.57 -16.99
CA GLY A 259 8.67 -34.42 -16.93
C GLY A 259 9.26 -34.32 -15.54
N LEU A 260 10.57 -34.05 -15.46
CA LEU A 260 11.29 -33.81 -14.23
C LEU A 260 12.18 -32.59 -14.41
N PHE A 261 12.10 -31.66 -13.49
CA PHE A 261 12.91 -30.45 -13.43
C PHE A 261 13.46 -30.30 -12.02
N ALA A 262 14.76 -30.13 -11.91
CA ALA A 262 15.42 -29.82 -10.66
C ALA A 262 16.42 -28.69 -10.90
N SER A 263 16.38 -27.64 -10.08
CA SER A 263 17.31 -26.52 -10.19
C SER A 263 17.74 -26.04 -8.82
N GLN A 264 19.04 -25.92 -8.62
CA GLN A 264 19.61 -25.25 -7.46
C GLN A 264 20.02 -23.84 -7.87
N PHE A 265 19.57 -22.86 -7.09
CA PHE A 265 19.92 -21.47 -7.29
C PHE A 265 20.48 -20.86 -6.00
N GLU A 266 21.47 -20.01 -6.17
CA GLU A 266 22.16 -19.17 -5.20
C GLU A 266 22.31 -17.80 -5.89
N SER A 267 22.33 -16.70 -5.15
CA SER A 267 22.27 -15.31 -5.67
C SER A 267 23.03 -15.00 -6.99
N ASP A 268 24.14 -15.69 -7.27
CA ASP A 268 24.98 -15.52 -8.46
C ASP A 268 25.11 -16.78 -9.34
N ARG A 269 24.49 -17.91 -8.96
CA ARG A 269 24.65 -19.21 -9.62
C ARG A 269 23.34 -19.96 -9.71
N ASN A 270 23.04 -20.49 -10.89
CA ASN A 270 21.92 -21.38 -11.11
C ASN A 270 22.38 -22.62 -11.90
N LEU A 271 22.12 -23.80 -11.36
CA LEU A 271 22.38 -25.10 -11.98
C LEU A 271 21.07 -25.86 -12.08
N GLY A 272 20.65 -26.18 -13.29
CA GLY A 272 19.39 -26.90 -13.56
C GLY A 272 19.61 -28.19 -14.35
N ILE A 273 18.78 -29.19 -14.06
CA ILE A 273 18.60 -30.41 -14.84
C ILE A 273 17.12 -30.51 -15.22
N THR A 274 16.87 -30.78 -16.50
CA THR A 274 15.54 -31.00 -17.04
C THR A 274 15.53 -32.32 -17.81
N ALA A 275 14.58 -33.21 -17.52
CA ALA A 275 14.36 -34.46 -18.22
C ALA A 275 12.88 -34.56 -18.65
N ASN A 276 12.64 -34.84 -19.94
CA ASN A 276 11.29 -35.01 -20.48
C ASN A 276 11.23 -36.29 -21.31
N LEU A 277 10.25 -37.14 -21.00
CA LEU A 277 9.89 -38.35 -21.75
C LEU A 277 8.45 -38.19 -22.23
N ASN A 278 8.22 -38.22 -23.54
CA ASN A 278 6.87 -38.25 -24.10
C ASN A 278 6.81 -39.21 -25.29
N ASN A 279 5.62 -39.74 -25.58
CA ASN A 279 5.35 -40.47 -26.81
C ASN A 279 4.17 -39.83 -27.56
N ASN A 280 4.47 -38.90 -28.47
CA ASN A 280 3.49 -38.13 -29.27
C ASN A 280 3.43 -38.54 -30.76
N CYS A 281 3.89 -39.74 -31.11
CA CYS A 281 3.98 -40.16 -32.52
C CYS A 281 2.59 -40.46 -33.11
N LEU A 282 2.07 -39.54 -33.94
CA LEU A 282 0.94 -39.82 -34.84
C LEU A 282 1.47 -40.65 -36.02
N LEU A 283 1.20 -41.95 -36.02
CA LEU A 283 1.30 -42.79 -37.20
C LEU A 283 0.17 -42.38 -38.16
N TYR A 284 0.49 -41.59 -39.18
CA TYR A 284 -0.33 -41.54 -40.38
C TYR A 284 -0.07 -42.83 -41.17
N THR A 285 -1.07 -43.71 -41.24
CA THR A 285 -1.20 -44.75 -42.27
C THR A 285 -2.34 -44.41 -43.20
#